data_AF-A0A059FEN3-F1
#
_entry.id   AF-A0A059FEN3-F1
#
_cell.length_a   1.000
_cell.length_b   1.000
_cell.length_c   1.000
_cell.angle_alpha   90.00
_cell.angle_beta   90.00
_cell.angle_gamma   90.00
#
_symmetry.space_group_name_H-M   'P 1'
#
loop_
_entity.id
_entity.type
_entity.pdbx_description
1 polymer ?
#
loop_
_entity_poly.entity_id
_entity_poly.type
_entity_poly.pdbx_seq_one_letter_code
_entity_poly.pdbx_strand_id
1 'polypeptide(L)'
;MSRRFTIWAAVLAIAACAQVRPATSLAAAEEAEAIQDAPAAEYGFGVLADLAGTRWRGEPGDADKEHGQPADYSEWDWDLGGSVLVNRHVLEDGSYGGVTYVQLSRTPGVLDYVYITSANFRTSGTFTLNPDGSWTAEEEVKGLPHILKVRSTGRINANGTLSSVSEFLGDDGEWGPGHAFTYSPTDQPLPDLIPAGKAPE
;
A
#
# COMPACT_ATOMS: atom_id res chain seq x y z
N MET A 1 -78.11 5.83 -13.52
CA MET A 1 -77.42 7.15 -13.42
C MET A 1 -75.99 6.98 -13.93
N SER A 2 -75.74 7.42 -15.16
CA SER A 2 -74.44 7.29 -15.85
C SER A 2 -73.64 8.57 -15.63
N ARG A 3 -72.47 8.48 -14.99
CA ARG A 3 -71.51 9.59 -14.89
C ARG A 3 -70.35 9.31 -15.83
N ARG A 4 -70.32 10.04 -16.96
CA ARG A 4 -69.19 10.13 -17.87
C ARG A 4 -68.11 10.99 -17.20
N PHE A 5 -66.93 10.43 -16.98
CA PHE A 5 -65.72 11.20 -16.69
C PHE A 5 -64.86 11.22 -17.94
N THR A 6 -64.77 12.40 -18.56
CA THR A 6 -63.77 12.72 -19.57
C THR A 6 -62.58 13.30 -18.82
N ILE A 7 -61.42 12.63 -18.84
CA ILE A 7 -60.17 13.21 -18.36
C ILE A 7 -59.15 13.19 -19.50
N TRP A 8 -58.56 14.36 -19.67
CA TRP A 8 -57.66 14.81 -20.70
C TRP A 8 -56.37 13.96 -20.78
N ALA A 9 -55.95 13.62 -22.00
CA ALA A 9 -54.64 13.08 -22.27
C ALA A 9 -53.60 14.21 -22.14
N ALA A 10 -52.75 14.14 -21.11
CA ALA A 10 -51.55 14.94 -21.02
C ALA A 10 -50.49 14.33 -21.95
N VAL A 11 -50.12 15.06 -23.00
CA VAL A 11 -48.98 14.74 -23.85
C VAL A 11 -47.72 15.00 -23.03
N LEU A 12 -47.08 13.93 -22.56
CA LEU A 12 -45.76 13.99 -21.94
C LEU A 12 -44.74 14.20 -23.06
N ALA A 13 -44.29 15.44 -23.23
CA ALA A 13 -43.13 15.73 -24.07
C ALA A 13 -41.89 15.17 -23.36
N ILE A 14 -41.40 14.02 -23.81
CA ILE A 14 -40.09 13.49 -23.40
C ILE A 14 -39.05 14.39 -24.07
N ALA A 15 -38.55 15.38 -23.32
CA ALA A 15 -37.35 16.10 -23.70
C ALA A 15 -36.21 15.10 -23.75
N ALA A 16 -35.70 14.81 -24.94
CA ALA A 16 -34.45 14.08 -25.11
C ALA A 16 -33.33 14.91 -24.48
N CYS A 17 -32.92 14.58 -23.26
CA CYS A 17 -31.65 15.03 -22.72
C CYS A 17 -30.56 14.45 -23.64
N ALA A 18 -30.04 15.28 -24.54
CA ALA A 18 -28.79 14.99 -25.22
C ALA A 18 -27.73 14.71 -24.14
N GLN A 19 -27.29 13.46 -24.04
CA GLN A 19 -26.14 13.12 -23.22
C GLN A 19 -24.94 13.83 -23.84
N VAL A 20 -24.56 14.96 -23.24
CA VAL A 20 -23.31 15.63 -23.52
C VAL A 20 -22.22 14.63 -23.12
N ARG A 21 -21.58 14.02 -24.12
CA ARG A 21 -20.34 13.28 -23.88
C ARG A 21 -19.36 14.28 -23.26
N PRO A 22 -18.70 13.97 -22.13
CA PRO A 22 -17.63 14.83 -21.67
C PRO A 22 -16.60 14.91 -22.79
N ALA A 23 -16.35 16.12 -23.28
CA ALA A 23 -15.24 16.37 -24.18
C ALA A 23 -13.97 16.21 -23.34
N THR A 24 -13.39 15.02 -23.34
CA THR A 24 -12.01 14.85 -22.89
C THR A 24 -11.18 15.81 -23.74
N SER A 25 -10.56 16.80 -23.11
CA SER A 25 -9.77 17.77 -23.86
C SER A 25 -8.59 17.03 -24.50
N LEU A 26 -8.16 17.46 -25.69
CA LEU A 26 -6.95 16.95 -26.32
C LEU A 26 -5.76 17.02 -25.35
N ALA A 27 -5.68 18.07 -24.54
CA ALA A 27 -4.65 18.18 -23.49
C ALA A 27 -4.75 17.09 -22.41
N ALA A 28 -5.95 16.71 -21.95
CA ALA A 28 -6.11 15.63 -20.98
C ALA A 28 -5.85 14.25 -21.59
N ALA A 29 -6.13 14.07 -22.88
CA ALA A 29 -5.79 12.86 -23.62
C ALA A 29 -4.28 12.76 -23.88
N GLU A 30 -3.64 13.87 -24.23
CA GLU A 30 -2.20 13.98 -24.48
C GLU A 30 -1.40 13.86 -23.17
N GLU A 31 -1.90 14.39 -22.05
CA GLU A 31 -1.34 14.17 -20.72
C GLU A 31 -1.50 12.72 -20.26
N ALA A 32 -2.66 12.10 -20.52
CA ALA A 32 -2.87 10.67 -20.24
C ALA A 32 -1.98 9.76 -21.11
N GLU A 33 -1.80 10.07 -22.39
CA GLU A 33 -0.88 9.35 -23.29
C GLU A 33 0.58 9.54 -22.86
N ALA A 34 1.00 10.75 -22.50
CA ALA A 34 2.37 10.99 -22.00
C ALA A 34 2.66 10.28 -20.66
N ILE A 35 1.66 10.10 -19.80
CA ILE A 35 1.77 9.28 -18.59
C ILE A 35 1.91 7.78 -18.94
N GLN A 36 1.29 7.32 -20.04
CA GLN A 36 1.32 5.93 -20.50
C GLN A 36 2.58 5.58 -21.30
N ASP A 37 3.18 6.54 -22.02
CA ASP A 37 4.34 6.35 -22.91
C ASP A 37 5.69 6.50 -22.20
N ALA A 38 5.73 6.91 -20.93
CA ALA A 38 6.93 6.73 -20.12
C ALA A 38 7.24 5.23 -20.06
N PRO A 39 8.42 4.75 -20.49
CA PRO A 39 8.65 3.33 -20.69
C PRO A 39 8.59 2.60 -19.35
N ALA A 40 7.42 2.05 -18.99
CA ALA A 40 7.20 1.30 -17.75
C ALA A 40 8.20 0.15 -17.57
N ALA A 41 8.84 -0.29 -18.65
CA ALA A 41 9.91 -1.28 -18.66
C ALA A 41 11.22 -0.82 -18.01
N GLU A 42 11.52 0.49 -17.95
CA GLU A 42 12.71 1.05 -17.26
C GLU A 42 12.39 1.45 -15.80
N TYR A 43 11.11 1.62 -15.48
CA TYR A 43 10.60 2.09 -14.19
C TYR A 43 9.73 1.02 -13.50
N GLY A 44 10.08 -0.26 -13.62
CA GLY A 44 9.26 -1.34 -13.05
C GLY A 44 9.34 -1.46 -11.52
N PHE A 45 8.42 -2.21 -10.93
CA PHE A 45 8.46 -2.58 -9.50
C PHE A 45 9.57 -3.59 -9.14
N GLY A 46 10.29 -4.10 -10.15
CA GLY A 46 11.38 -5.08 -9.99
C GLY A 46 10.96 -6.28 -9.15
N VAL A 47 11.82 -6.70 -8.22
CA VAL A 47 11.59 -7.85 -7.34
C VAL A 47 10.33 -7.70 -6.45
N LEU A 48 9.86 -6.48 -6.18
CA LEU A 48 8.62 -6.29 -5.42
C LEU A 48 7.39 -6.74 -6.22
N ALA A 49 7.45 -6.69 -7.55
CA ALA A 49 6.36 -7.18 -8.40
C ALA A 49 6.08 -8.68 -8.17
N ASP A 50 7.12 -9.46 -7.86
CA ASP A 50 7.03 -10.90 -7.64
C ASP A 50 6.32 -11.25 -6.32
N LEU A 51 6.15 -10.27 -5.42
CA LEU A 51 5.40 -10.45 -4.19
C LEU A 51 3.88 -10.37 -4.42
N ALA A 52 3.41 -9.78 -5.52
CA ALA A 52 1.97 -9.62 -5.74
C ALA A 52 1.24 -10.97 -5.83
N GLY A 53 0.10 -11.07 -5.15
CA GLY A 53 -0.69 -12.28 -5.00
C GLY A 53 -0.12 -13.29 -3.99
N THR A 54 0.85 -12.89 -3.16
CA THR A 54 1.48 -13.76 -2.17
C THR A 54 1.16 -13.37 -0.74
N ARG A 55 1.29 -14.35 0.16
CA ARG A 55 1.13 -14.20 1.60
C ARG A 55 2.32 -14.77 2.34
N TRP A 56 2.64 -14.14 3.46
CA TRP A 56 3.83 -14.43 4.23
C TRP A 56 3.54 -14.41 5.73
N ARG A 57 4.21 -15.32 6.47
CA ARG A 57 4.26 -15.29 7.92
C ARG A 57 5.70 -15.01 8.38
N GLY A 58 5.88 -13.89 9.05
CA GLY A 58 7.13 -13.37 9.59
C GLY A 58 7.36 -13.83 11.01
N GLU A 59 8.46 -14.54 11.22
CA GLU A 59 9.01 -14.80 12.55
C GLU A 59 9.93 -13.65 12.96
N PRO A 60 9.73 -13.04 14.14
CA PRO A 60 10.62 -11.99 14.62
C PRO A 60 12.02 -12.56 14.90
N GLY A 61 13.03 -11.69 14.84
CA GLY A 61 14.39 -11.98 15.27
C GLY A 61 14.45 -12.25 16.78
N ASP A 62 15.57 -12.81 17.25
CA ASP A 62 15.71 -13.22 18.65
C ASP A 62 15.53 -12.06 19.64
N ALA A 63 16.11 -10.90 19.34
CA ALA A 63 15.94 -9.70 20.18
C ALA A 63 14.47 -9.25 20.26
N ASP A 64 13.77 -9.22 19.13
CA ASP A 64 12.35 -8.86 19.07
C ASP A 64 11.49 -9.89 19.84
N LYS A 65 11.81 -11.18 19.71
CA LYS A 65 11.14 -12.27 20.45
C LYS A 65 11.31 -12.16 21.95
N GLU A 66 12.51 -11.82 22.43
CA GLU A 66 12.79 -11.58 23.84
C GLU A 66 11.93 -10.43 24.42
N HIS A 67 11.58 -9.46 23.58
CA HIS A 67 10.68 -8.36 23.91
C HIS A 67 9.20 -8.66 23.65
N GLY A 68 8.85 -9.90 23.29
CA GLY A 68 7.47 -10.35 23.12
C GLY A 68 6.83 -9.93 21.80
N GLN A 69 7.61 -9.57 20.78
CA GLN A 69 7.11 -9.26 19.45
C GLN A 69 6.36 -10.48 18.87
N PRO A 70 5.06 -10.34 18.54
CA PRO A 70 4.31 -11.39 17.85
C PRO A 70 4.84 -11.64 16.43
N ALA A 71 4.50 -12.81 15.87
CA ALA A 71 4.65 -13.04 14.44
C ALA A 71 3.85 -12.02 13.63
N ASP A 72 4.28 -11.77 12.40
CA ASP A 72 3.64 -10.83 11.49
C ASP A 72 3.05 -11.59 10.30
N TYR A 73 1.87 -11.21 9.84
CA TYR A 73 1.28 -11.75 8.61
C TYR A 73 1.21 -10.64 7.58
N SER A 74 1.63 -10.93 6.36
CA SER A 74 1.82 -9.94 5.30
C SER A 74 1.23 -10.46 3.99
N GLU A 75 0.38 -9.66 3.36
CA GLU A 75 -0.30 -9.94 2.09
C GLU A 75 0.04 -8.84 1.09
N TRP A 76 0.31 -9.23 -0.15
CA TRP A 76 0.74 -8.32 -1.22
C TRP A 76 -0.20 -8.46 -2.42
N ASP A 77 -0.73 -7.35 -2.91
CA ASP A 77 -1.67 -7.34 -4.03
C ASP A 77 -1.48 -6.13 -4.94
N TRP A 78 -1.89 -6.29 -6.20
CA TRP A 78 -2.04 -5.17 -7.12
C TRP A 78 -3.35 -4.42 -6.85
N ASP A 79 -3.30 -3.09 -6.86
CA ASP A 79 -4.43 -2.18 -6.76
C ASP A 79 -4.39 -1.13 -7.90
N LEU A 80 -5.45 -0.33 -8.04
CA LEU A 80 -5.61 0.71 -9.06
C LEU A 80 -5.25 0.22 -10.47
N GLY A 81 -5.72 -0.98 -10.82
CA GLY A 81 -5.48 -1.59 -12.12
C GLY A 81 -4.03 -2.01 -12.38
N GLY A 82 -3.24 -2.26 -11.32
CA GLY A 82 -1.84 -2.67 -11.42
C GLY A 82 -0.85 -1.50 -11.38
N SER A 83 -1.32 -0.28 -11.15
CA SER A 83 -0.45 0.90 -11.01
C SER A 83 0.10 1.08 -9.60
N VAL A 84 -0.48 0.39 -8.60
CA VAL A 84 -0.05 0.44 -7.20
C VAL A 84 0.10 -0.98 -6.67
N LEU A 85 1.24 -1.24 -6.02
CA LEU A 85 1.47 -2.45 -5.24
C LEU A 85 1.13 -2.15 -3.78
N VAL A 86 0.28 -2.98 -3.18
CA VAL A 86 -0.18 -2.80 -1.80
C VAL A 86 0.35 -3.93 -0.95
N ASN A 87 1.01 -3.59 0.15
CA ASN A 87 1.29 -4.53 1.22
C ASN A 87 0.40 -4.25 2.41
N ARG A 88 -0.37 -5.23 2.87
CA ARG A 88 -1.13 -5.17 4.11
C ARG A 88 -0.53 -6.16 5.09
N HIS A 89 -0.33 -5.74 6.33
CA HIS A 89 0.18 -6.64 7.35
C HIS A 89 -0.50 -6.43 8.70
N VAL A 90 -0.57 -7.50 9.49
CA VAL A 90 -1.18 -7.56 10.82
C VAL A 90 -0.39 -8.52 11.68
N LEU A 91 -0.10 -8.13 12.92
CA LEU A 91 0.52 -9.02 13.90
C LEU A 91 -0.42 -10.17 14.27
N GLU A 92 0.14 -11.32 14.63
CA GLU A 92 -0.58 -12.56 14.93
C GLU A 92 -1.63 -12.39 16.04
N ASP A 93 -1.38 -11.50 16.99
CA ASP A 93 -2.30 -11.17 18.07
C ASP A 93 -3.30 -10.05 17.72
N GLY A 94 -3.26 -9.52 16.51
CA GLY A 94 -4.11 -8.44 16.01
C GLY A 94 -3.87 -7.08 16.66
N SER A 95 -2.84 -6.92 17.49
CA SER A 95 -2.58 -5.69 18.26
C SER A 95 -2.13 -4.51 17.38
N TYR A 96 -1.51 -4.81 16.25
CA TYR A 96 -0.96 -3.83 15.32
C TYR A 96 -1.11 -4.31 13.89
N GLY A 97 -1.27 -3.36 12.97
CA GLY A 97 -1.19 -3.61 11.55
C GLY A 97 -0.98 -2.32 10.78
N GLY A 98 -0.78 -2.47 9.48
CA GLY A 98 -0.65 -1.33 8.60
C GLY A 98 -0.77 -1.71 7.13
N VAL A 99 -0.80 -0.69 6.30
CA VAL A 99 -0.90 -0.81 4.85
C VAL A 99 0.09 0.13 4.18
N THR A 100 0.91 -0.43 3.31
CA THR A 100 1.88 0.25 2.48
C THR A 100 1.36 0.31 1.05
N TYR A 101 1.29 1.51 0.48
CA TYR A 101 0.98 1.73 -0.92
C TYR A 101 2.25 2.13 -1.65
N VAL A 102 2.66 1.36 -2.65
CA VAL A 102 3.87 1.56 -3.43
C VAL A 102 3.49 1.91 -4.87
N GLN A 103 4.10 2.95 -5.42
CA GLN A 103 3.90 3.38 -6.79
C GLN A 103 5.22 3.69 -7.48
N LEU A 104 5.21 3.73 -8.81
CA LEU A 104 6.37 4.14 -9.57
C LEU A 104 6.72 5.60 -9.25
N SER A 105 8.01 5.86 -9.00
CA SER A 105 8.52 7.22 -8.92
C SER A 105 8.82 7.75 -10.33
N ARG A 106 9.00 9.07 -10.45
CA ARG A 106 9.55 9.68 -11.68
C ARG A 106 11.06 9.46 -11.82
N THR A 107 11.69 8.81 -10.84
CA THR A 107 13.11 8.45 -10.84
C THR A 107 13.28 6.95 -11.16
N PRO A 108 14.09 6.57 -12.15
CA PRO A 108 14.31 5.16 -12.48
C PRO A 108 14.86 4.37 -11.30
N GLY A 109 14.35 3.14 -11.09
CA GLY A 109 14.79 2.25 -10.01
C GLY A 109 14.37 2.69 -8.60
N VAL A 110 13.55 3.75 -8.50
CA VAL A 110 12.99 4.26 -7.25
C VAL A 110 11.47 4.12 -7.29
N LEU A 111 10.89 3.72 -6.17
CA LEU A 111 9.44 3.64 -5.99
C LEU A 111 9.05 4.52 -4.81
N ASP A 112 8.00 5.32 -4.97
CA ASP A 112 7.47 6.12 -3.88
C ASP A 112 6.49 5.28 -3.06
N TYR A 113 6.44 5.48 -1.75
CA TYR A 113 5.43 4.82 -0.93
C TYR A 113 4.92 5.66 0.24
N VAL A 114 3.74 5.28 0.71
CA VAL A 114 3.13 5.73 1.96
C VAL A 114 2.72 4.52 2.77
N TYR A 115 3.04 4.52 4.06
CA TYR A 115 2.60 3.50 5.00
C TYR A 115 1.73 4.11 6.11
N ILE A 116 0.60 3.47 6.37
CA ILE A 116 -0.44 3.91 7.30
C ILE A 116 -0.65 2.82 8.34
N THR A 117 -0.65 3.19 9.62
CA THR A 117 -0.66 2.21 10.72
C THR A 117 -1.93 2.30 11.55
N SER A 118 -2.28 1.19 12.21
CA SER A 118 -3.37 1.15 13.20
C SER A 118 -3.05 1.97 14.46
N ALA A 119 -1.79 2.36 14.65
CA ALA A 119 -1.33 3.17 15.77
C ALA A 119 -1.40 4.69 15.50
N ASN A 120 -2.14 5.12 14.47
CA ASN A 120 -2.39 6.53 14.13
C ASN A 120 -1.13 7.34 13.81
N PHE A 121 -0.10 6.69 13.27
CA PHE A 121 1.01 7.38 12.63
C PHE A 121 1.10 6.93 11.16
N ARG A 122 1.87 7.69 10.38
CA ARG A 122 2.15 7.34 9.00
C ARG A 122 3.60 7.64 8.67
N THR A 123 4.06 7.00 7.62
CA THR A 123 5.36 7.27 7.04
C THR A 123 5.22 7.47 5.55
N SER A 124 6.21 8.14 4.96
CA SER A 124 6.31 8.31 3.52
C SER A 124 7.77 8.30 3.13
N GLY A 125 8.09 7.63 2.03
CA GLY A 125 9.46 7.38 1.68
C GLY A 125 9.61 6.81 0.28
N THR A 126 10.78 6.25 0.04
CA THR A 126 11.07 5.57 -1.21
C THR A 126 11.67 4.20 -0.99
N PHE A 127 11.38 3.27 -1.90
CA PHE A 127 12.16 2.07 -2.10
C PHE A 127 13.22 2.32 -3.18
N THR A 128 14.44 1.87 -2.93
CA THR A 128 15.51 1.75 -3.93
C THR A 128 15.73 0.28 -4.21
N LEU A 129 15.62 -0.12 -5.48
CA LEU A 129 15.88 -1.49 -5.92
C LEU A 129 17.38 -1.68 -6.13
N ASN A 130 17.98 -2.61 -5.39
CA ASN A 130 19.43 -2.82 -5.41
C ASN A 130 19.84 -3.88 -6.47
N PRO A 131 21.05 -3.79 -7.04
CA PRO A 131 21.52 -4.73 -8.06
C PRO A 131 21.60 -6.19 -7.60
N ASP A 132 21.67 -6.44 -6.30
CA ASP A 132 21.76 -7.77 -5.71
C ASP A 132 20.39 -8.41 -5.40
N GLY A 133 19.31 -7.80 -5.89
CA GLY A 133 17.93 -8.28 -5.70
C GLY A 133 17.33 -7.94 -4.33
N SER A 134 18.04 -7.18 -3.49
CA SER A 134 17.41 -6.54 -2.33
C SER A 134 16.74 -5.21 -2.69
N TRP A 135 16.01 -4.67 -1.73
CA TRP A 135 15.55 -3.29 -1.78
C TRP A 135 15.82 -2.61 -0.44
N THR A 136 16.03 -1.31 -0.49
CA THR A 136 16.16 -0.47 0.71
C THR A 136 14.99 0.50 0.74
N ALA A 137 14.29 0.60 1.87
CA ALA A 137 13.31 1.63 2.12
C ALA A 137 13.91 2.69 3.05
N GLU A 138 13.72 3.97 2.76
CA GLU A 138 13.95 5.06 3.73
C GLU A 138 12.71 5.94 3.78
N GLU A 139 12.23 6.24 5.00
CA GLU A 139 11.00 6.98 5.24
C GLU A 139 11.12 8.01 6.35
N GLU A 140 10.35 9.09 6.20
CA GLU A 140 10.07 10.02 7.29
C GLU A 140 8.85 9.56 8.08
N VAL A 141 8.93 9.69 9.40
CA VAL A 141 7.83 9.34 10.30
C VAL A 141 7.05 10.58 10.71
N LYS A 142 5.72 10.49 10.70
CA LYS A 142 4.81 11.53 11.18
C LYS A 142 3.79 10.93 12.15
N GLY A 143 3.67 11.52 13.34
CA GLY A 143 2.68 11.11 14.35
C GLY A 143 3.17 10.10 15.39
N LEU A 144 4.46 9.74 15.36
CA LEU A 144 5.11 8.91 16.38
C LEU A 144 6.22 9.74 17.05
N PRO A 145 6.26 9.85 18.39
CA PRO A 145 7.32 10.56 19.08
C PRO A 145 8.65 9.79 19.02
N HIS A 146 9.76 10.53 19.10
CA HIS A 146 11.14 10.03 19.20
C HIS A 146 11.72 9.27 18.00
N ILE A 147 10.91 8.87 17.03
CA ILE A 147 11.39 8.27 15.77
C ILE A 147 11.19 9.27 14.64
N LEU A 148 12.29 9.72 14.04
CA LEU A 148 12.30 10.70 12.95
C LEU A 148 12.22 10.03 11.58
N LYS A 149 12.99 8.95 11.42
CA LYS A 149 13.08 8.17 10.19
C LYS A 149 13.18 6.69 10.50
N VAL A 150 12.76 5.89 9.53
CA VAL A 150 13.06 4.46 9.49
C VAL A 150 13.82 4.18 8.21
N ARG A 151 14.80 3.28 8.31
CA ARG A 151 15.43 2.65 7.16
C ARG A 151 15.22 1.16 7.26
N SER A 152 14.91 0.49 6.16
CA SER A 152 14.82 -0.97 6.14
C SER A 152 15.47 -1.56 4.90
N THR A 153 15.90 -2.81 4.99
CA THR A 153 16.37 -3.60 3.86
C THR A 153 15.60 -4.89 3.79
N GLY A 154 15.00 -5.16 2.63
CA GLY A 154 14.30 -6.40 2.34
C GLY A 154 15.00 -7.22 1.25
N ARG A 155 14.87 -8.55 1.33
CA ARG A 155 15.40 -9.47 0.31
C ARG A 155 14.67 -10.79 0.30
N ILE A 156 14.38 -11.31 -0.90
CA ILE A 156 14.03 -12.72 -1.08
C ILE A 156 15.33 -13.54 -1.13
N ASN A 157 15.49 -14.45 -0.16
CA ASN A 157 16.63 -15.33 -0.02
C ASN A 157 16.54 -16.51 -0.99
N ALA A 158 17.68 -17.15 -1.27
CA ALA A 158 17.76 -18.31 -2.17
C ALA A 158 16.92 -19.52 -1.71
N ASN A 159 16.58 -19.61 -0.43
CA ASN A 159 15.72 -20.65 0.13
C ASN A 159 14.21 -20.32 0.03
N GLY A 160 13.84 -19.20 -0.61
CA GLY A 160 12.46 -18.75 -0.76
C GLY A 160 11.90 -17.99 0.45
N THR A 161 12.68 -17.75 1.50
CA THR A 161 12.26 -16.86 2.60
C THR A 161 12.49 -15.40 2.25
N LEU A 162 11.72 -14.51 2.85
CA LEU A 162 11.91 -13.07 2.75
C LEU A 162 12.50 -12.55 4.07
N SER A 163 13.62 -11.83 4.03
CA SER A 163 14.17 -11.15 5.21
C SER A 163 13.86 -9.67 5.16
N SER A 164 13.57 -9.09 6.33
CA SER A 164 13.41 -7.64 6.54
C SER A 164 14.16 -7.25 7.80
N VAL A 165 14.98 -6.20 7.73
CA VAL A 165 15.69 -5.62 8.88
C VAL A 165 15.56 -4.11 8.81
N SER A 166 15.25 -3.47 9.93
CA SER A 166 15.13 -2.02 10.03
C SER A 166 16.06 -1.39 11.06
N GLU A 167 16.22 -0.08 10.91
CA GLU A 167 16.92 0.83 11.81
C GLU A 167 16.05 2.08 11.99
N PHE A 168 16.16 2.71 13.16
CA PHE A 168 15.40 3.90 13.50
C PHE A 168 16.34 5.07 13.77
N LEU A 169 16.02 6.24 13.23
CA LEU A 169 16.69 7.48 13.56
C LEU A 169 15.98 8.15 14.74
N GLY A 170 16.68 8.28 15.86
CA GLY A 170 16.20 8.94 17.06
C GLY A 170 16.15 10.46 16.95
N ASP A 171 15.58 11.11 17.97
CA ASP A 171 15.61 12.57 18.15
C ASP A 171 16.99 13.11 18.58
N ASP A 172 17.88 12.22 19.03
CA ASP A 172 19.31 12.45 19.23
C ASP A 172 20.11 12.53 17.91
N GLY A 173 19.48 12.16 16.78
CA GLY A 173 20.11 12.13 15.46
C GLY A 173 20.98 10.89 15.23
N GLU A 174 20.89 9.88 16.09
CA GLU A 174 21.63 8.62 15.94
C GLU A 174 20.73 7.50 15.39
N TRP A 175 21.33 6.65 14.54
CA TRP A 175 20.65 5.45 14.04
C TRP A 175 20.84 4.32 15.04
N GLY A 176 19.73 3.76 15.51
CA GLY A 176 19.68 2.58 16.37
C GLY A 176 19.07 1.37 15.68
N PRO A 177 19.25 0.17 16.26
CA PRO A 177 18.62 -1.05 15.76
C PRO A 177 17.09 -0.92 15.80
N GLY A 178 16.43 -1.36 14.72
CA GLY A 178 14.99 -1.53 14.65
C GLY A 178 14.62 -3.00 14.77
N HIS A 179 13.62 -3.42 13.98
CA HIS A 179 13.07 -4.76 14.00
C HIS A 179 13.69 -5.66 12.93
N ALA A 180 13.74 -6.96 13.20
CA ALA A 180 14.10 -7.97 12.22
C ALA A 180 13.02 -9.04 12.09
N PHE A 181 12.71 -9.44 10.86
CA PHE A 181 11.77 -10.52 10.57
C PHE A 181 12.30 -11.44 9.47
N THR A 182 12.00 -12.73 9.61
CA THR A 182 12.15 -13.73 8.55
C THR A 182 10.80 -14.32 8.19
N TYR A 183 10.37 -14.06 6.97
CA TYR A 183 9.10 -14.43 6.41
C TYR A 183 9.19 -15.71 5.59
N SER A 184 8.25 -16.62 5.84
CA SER A 184 8.02 -17.80 5.00
C SER A 184 6.68 -17.69 4.28
N PRO A 185 6.54 -18.21 3.05
CA PRO A 185 5.26 -18.24 2.37
C PRO A 185 4.21 -18.97 3.21
N THR A 186 2.96 -18.49 3.16
CA THR A 186 1.84 -19.09 3.89
C THR A 186 0.54 -18.96 3.08
N ASP A 187 -0.38 -19.90 3.25
CA ASP A 187 -1.75 -19.77 2.72
C ASP A 187 -2.73 -19.19 3.75
N GLN A 188 -2.28 -19.03 5.00
CA GLN A 188 -3.11 -18.49 6.08
C GLN A 188 -3.48 -17.03 5.79
N PRO A 189 -4.75 -16.65 5.99
CA PRO A 189 -5.17 -15.26 5.82
C PRO A 189 -4.55 -14.36 6.89
N LEU A 190 -4.59 -13.04 6.65
CA LEU A 190 -4.27 -12.06 7.68
C LEU A 190 -5.17 -12.27 8.92
N PRO A 191 -4.63 -12.17 10.15
CA PRO A 191 -5.41 -12.07 11.36
C PRO A 191 -6.36 -10.85 11.35
N ASP A 192 -7.42 -10.93 12.15
CA ASP A 192 -8.28 -9.78 12.37
C ASP A 192 -7.55 -8.73 13.21
N LEU A 193 -7.49 -7.50 12.70
CA LEU A 193 -6.97 -6.37 13.46
C LEU A 193 -7.94 -6.05 14.61
N ILE A 194 -7.42 -6.01 15.84
CA ILE A 194 -8.19 -5.58 17.01
C ILE A 194 -8.35 -4.06 16.93
N PRO A 195 -9.59 -3.53 16.85
CA PRO A 195 -9.78 -2.09 16.73
C PRO A 195 -9.20 -1.35 17.93
N ALA A 196 -8.45 -0.27 17.67
CA ALA A 196 -8.01 0.68 18.67
C ALA A 196 -9.22 1.51 19.18
N GLY A 197 -10.14 0.88 19.90
CA GLY A 197 -11.33 1.51 20.46
C GLY A 197 -12.47 1.74 19.46
N LYS A 198 -13.49 2.51 19.87
CA LYS A 198 -14.61 2.89 19.00
C LYS A 198 -14.10 3.78 17.86
N ALA A 199 -14.56 3.51 16.63
CA ALA A 199 -14.33 4.40 15.50
C ALA A 199 -14.74 5.84 15.87
N PRO A 200 -13.95 6.86 15.48
CA PRO A 200 -14.34 8.25 15.71
C PRO A 200 -15.69 8.52 15.03
N GLU A 201 -16.62 9.11 15.78
CA GLU A 201 -17.93 9.58 15.30
C GLU A 201 -17.80 10.78 14.35
#